data_AF-A0A9D5GS54-F1
#
_entry.id   AF-A0A9D5GS54-F1
#
_cell.length_a   1.000
_cell.length_b   1.000
_cell.length_c   1.000
_cell.angle_alpha   90.00
_cell.angle_beta   90.00
_cell.angle_gamma   90.00
#
_symmetry.space_group_name_H-M   'P 1'
#
loop_
_entity.id
_entity.type
_entity.pdbx_description
1 polymer ?
#
loop_
_entity_poly.entity_id
_entity_poly.type
_entity_poly.pdbx_seq_one_letter_code
_entity_poly.pdbx_strand_id
1 'polypeptide(L)'
;MDFHIFLSSFFFKKSQNVSDVLLPAIIFTAIGIVSLKTEIDNHQIKLRWSPFQRSYTKIKWSDIDKVEVVEYTFIGGGYGIRYSPKYGLVHNVYGQYGIVLILKNGSKKLIGTNKPKIVSEFIRNNVG
;
A
#
# COMPACT_ATOMS: atom_id res chain seq x y z
N MET A 1 5.36 -22.23 -24.68
CA MET A 1 4.34 -21.28 -25.16
C MET A 1 4.89 -19.89 -24.94
N ASP A 2 5.42 -19.27 -26.00
CA ASP A 2 6.15 -18.01 -25.90
C ASP A 2 5.21 -16.86 -25.52
N PHE A 3 5.55 -16.14 -24.46
CA PHE A 3 4.81 -14.96 -23.99
C PHE A 3 4.65 -13.91 -25.09
N HIS A 4 5.62 -13.83 -26.01
CA HIS A 4 5.58 -12.96 -27.19
C HIS A 4 4.48 -13.35 -28.20
N ILE A 5 4.23 -14.64 -28.41
CA ILE A 5 3.19 -15.15 -29.32
C ILE A 5 1.80 -14.96 -28.69
N PHE A 6 1.69 -15.13 -27.37
CA PHE A 6 0.46 -14.85 -26.64
C PHE A 6 0.09 -13.36 -26.69
N LEU A 7 1.06 -12.46 -26.46
CA LEU A 7 0.83 -11.01 -26.57
C LEU A 7 0.51 -10.59 -28.00
N SER A 8 1.22 -11.09 -29.02
CA SER A 8 0.93 -10.71 -30.40
C SER A 8 -0.46 -11.16 -30.85
N SER A 9 -0.89 -12.39 -30.51
CA SER A 9 -2.23 -12.88 -30.84
C SER A 9 -3.35 -12.16 -30.07
N PHE A 10 -3.10 -11.71 -28.84
CA PHE A 10 -4.05 -10.95 -28.04
C PHE A 10 -4.15 -9.48 -28.49
N PHE A 11 -3.04 -8.85 -28.87
CA PHE A 11 -2.99 -7.42 -29.23
C PHE A 11 -3.20 -7.13 -30.73
N PHE A 12 -2.92 -8.07 -31.66
CA PHE A 12 -3.07 -7.84 -33.11
C PHE A 12 -4.39 -8.33 -33.73
N LYS A 13 -5.30 -8.92 -32.95
CA LYS A 13 -6.66 -9.13 -33.46
C LYS A 13 -7.35 -7.77 -33.52
N LYS A 14 -7.54 -7.23 -34.73
CA LYS A 14 -8.27 -5.99 -34.98
C LYS A 14 -9.70 -6.14 -34.48
N SER A 15 -9.94 -5.82 -33.20
CA SER A 15 -11.28 -5.87 -32.63
C SER A 15 -12.18 -4.87 -33.37
N GLN A 16 -13.34 -5.35 -33.80
CA GLN A 16 -14.39 -4.53 -34.42
C GLN A 16 -15.39 -4.01 -33.38
N ASN A 17 -15.36 -4.53 -32.15
CA ASN A 17 -16.33 -4.20 -31.11
C ASN A 17 -15.73 -3.20 -30.13
N VAL A 18 -16.44 -2.09 -29.92
CA VAL A 18 -16.05 -1.03 -28.99
C VAL A 18 -15.85 -1.56 -27.55
N SER A 19 -16.61 -2.59 -27.15
CA SER A 19 -16.50 -3.23 -25.83
C SER A 19 -15.12 -3.82 -25.53
N ASP A 20 -14.45 -4.34 -26.55
CA ASP A 20 -13.17 -5.05 -26.38
C ASP A 20 -12.03 -4.08 -26.06
N VAL A 21 -12.22 -2.78 -26.34
CA VAL A 21 -11.29 -1.71 -25.98
C VAL A 21 -11.74 -1.00 -24.71
N LEU A 22 -13.04 -0.69 -24.59
CA LEU A 22 -13.56 0.07 -23.45
C LEU A 22 -13.43 -0.68 -22.12
N LEU A 23 -13.75 -1.98 -22.08
CA LEU A 23 -13.72 -2.72 -20.82
C LEU A 23 -12.30 -2.81 -20.23
N PRO A 24 -11.26 -3.19 -21.00
CA PRO A 24 -9.88 -3.15 -20.52
C PRO A 24 -9.43 -1.74 -20.13
N ALA A 25 -9.81 -0.70 -20.88
CA ALA A 25 -9.46 0.68 -20.56
C ALA A 25 -10.07 1.13 -19.23
N ILE A 26 -11.33 0.78 -18.96
CA ILE A 26 -11.99 1.07 -17.68
C ILE A 26 -11.29 0.33 -16.53
N ILE A 27 -10.97 -0.96 -16.70
CA ILE A 27 -10.27 -1.75 -15.67
C ILE A 27 -8.89 -1.16 -15.39
N PHE A 28 -8.12 -0.85 -16.43
CA PHE A 28 -6.79 -0.25 -16.30
C PHE A 28 -6.84 1.10 -15.58
N THR A 29 -7.81 1.94 -15.94
CA THR A 29 -8.06 3.22 -15.27
C THR A 29 -8.45 3.01 -13.81
N ALA A 30 -9.36 2.07 -13.52
CA ALA A 30 -9.82 1.76 -12.17
C ALA A 30 -8.69 1.27 -11.25
N ILE A 31 -7.74 0.50 -11.77
CA ILE A 31 -6.57 0.06 -11.00
C ILE A 31 -5.60 1.22 -10.77
N GLY A 32 -5.38 2.08 -11.77
CA GLY A 32 -4.43 3.20 -11.69
C GLY A 32 -4.80 4.29 -10.69
N ILE A 33 -6.08 4.41 -10.30
CA ILE A 33 -6.53 5.40 -9.31
C ILE A 33 -6.44 4.92 -7.85
N VAL A 34 -6.18 3.62 -7.63
CA VAL A 34 -6.08 3.05 -6.29
C VAL A 34 -4.79 3.52 -5.63
N SER A 35 -4.92 4.15 -4.45
CA SER A 35 -3.78 4.64 -3.70
C SER A 35 -4.00 4.56 -2.19
N LEU A 36 -2.92 4.35 -1.44
CA LEU A 36 -2.89 4.48 0.00
C LEU A 36 -2.35 5.88 0.34
N LYS A 37 -3.19 6.70 0.96
CA LYS A 37 -2.78 8.00 1.51
C LYS A 37 -2.40 7.81 2.96
N THR A 38 -1.20 8.26 3.31
CA THR A 38 -0.67 8.24 4.68
C THR A 38 -0.29 9.65 5.08
N GLU A 39 -0.85 10.12 6.19
CA GLU A 39 -0.52 11.42 6.79
C GLU A 39 -0.05 11.17 8.22
N ILE A 40 1.09 11.75 8.57
CA ILE A 40 1.71 11.60 9.88
C ILE A 40 1.83 13.01 10.46
N ASP A 41 1.25 13.21 11.64
CA ASP A 41 1.32 14.47 12.39
C ASP A 41 1.75 14.19 13.84
N ASN A 42 1.89 15.24 14.66
CA ASN A 42 2.37 15.13 16.03
C ASN A 42 1.40 14.43 17.00
N HIS A 43 0.18 14.10 16.57
CA HIS A 43 -0.86 13.50 17.41
C HIS A 43 -1.20 12.07 16.97
N GLN A 44 -1.14 11.79 15.67
CA GLN A 44 -1.61 10.52 15.11
C GLN A 44 -1.04 10.22 13.71
N ILE A 45 -1.16 8.96 13.33
CA ILE A 45 -1.01 8.48 11.96
C ILE A 45 -2.41 8.29 11.35
N LYS A 46 -2.63 8.84 10.17
CA LYS A 46 -3.86 8.72 9.39
C LYS A 46 -3.59 7.94 8.11
N LEU A 47 -4.43 6.96 7.80
CA LEU A 47 -4.34 6.15 6.60
C LEU A 47 -5.70 6.00 5.90
N ARG A 48 -5.70 6.06 4.57
CA ARG A 48 -6.92 5.92 3.75
C ARG A 48 -6.62 5.30 2.38
N TRP A 49 -7.37 4.26 2.02
CA TRP A 49 -7.38 3.72 0.66
C TRP A 49 -8.32 4.52 -0.24
N SER A 50 -7.77 5.35 -1.12
CA SER A 50 -8.52 6.10 -2.13
C SER A 50 -8.69 5.25 -3.39
N PRO A 51 -9.85 5.26 -4.07
CA PRO A 51 -11.08 6.00 -3.76
C PRO A 51 -12.08 5.26 -2.86
N PHE A 52 -11.79 4.03 -2.42
CA PHE A 52 -12.76 3.14 -1.76
C PHE A 52 -13.16 3.59 -0.34
N GLN A 53 -12.24 4.17 0.43
CA GLN A 53 -12.48 4.66 1.78
C GLN A 53 -12.63 6.18 1.77
N ARG A 54 -13.77 6.67 2.29
CA ARG A 54 -14.04 8.11 2.43
C ARG A 54 -13.31 8.70 3.64
N SER A 55 -13.35 8.00 4.78
CA SER A 55 -12.73 8.42 6.04
C SER A 55 -11.33 7.86 6.21
N TYR A 56 -10.51 8.57 6.99
CA TYR A 56 -9.20 8.09 7.42
C TYR A 56 -9.36 7.18 8.64
N THR A 57 -8.66 6.05 8.62
CA THR A 57 -8.34 5.30 9.83
C THR A 57 -7.27 6.07 10.58
N LYS A 58 -7.51 6.35 11.86
CA LYS A 58 -6.62 7.13 12.73
C LYS A 58 -5.99 6.22 13.78
N ILE A 59 -4.70 6.35 13.99
CA ILE A 59 -3.93 5.63 15.01
C ILE A 59 -3.21 6.69 15.83
N LYS A 60 -3.61 6.90 17.08
CA LYS A 60 -2.98 7.90 17.95
C LYS A 60 -1.62 7.41 18.42
N TRP A 61 -0.67 8.33 18.61
CA TRP A 61 0.61 7.99 19.25
C TRP A 61 0.41 7.40 20.65
N SER A 62 -0.62 7.85 21.38
CA SER A 62 -0.99 7.31 22.70
C SER A 62 -1.31 5.82 22.70
N ASP A 63 -1.69 5.25 21.55
CA ASP A 63 -2.10 3.85 21.42
C ASP A 63 -0.95 2.97 20.90
N ILE A 64 0.16 3.59 20.51
CA ILE A 64 1.37 2.94 19.98
C ILE A 64 2.32 2.70 21.16
N ASP A 65 2.78 1.45 21.28
CA ASP A 65 3.80 1.04 22.24
C ASP A 65 5.21 1.16 21.62
N LYS A 66 5.35 0.76 20.35
CA LYS A 66 6.62 0.85 19.63
C LYS A 66 6.39 1.17 18.16
N VAL A 67 7.29 1.99 17.61
CA VAL A 67 7.32 2.33 16.18
C VAL A 67 8.71 2.10 15.61
N GLU A 68 8.79 1.44 14.46
CA GLU A 68 10.05 1.16 13.77
C GLU A 68 9.91 1.35 12.26
N VAL A 69 10.91 1.96 11.63
CA VAL A 69 11.03 1.96 10.18
C VAL A 69 11.88 0.77 9.77
N VAL A 70 11.32 -0.11 8.94
CA VAL A 70 11.95 -1.35 8.53
C VAL A 70 12.10 -1.41 7.02
N GLU A 71 13.22 -1.97 6.57
CA GLU A 71 13.35 -2.54 5.25
C GLU A 71 12.90 -4.00 5.31
N TYR A 72 12.08 -4.43 4.36
CA TYR A 72 11.64 -5.80 4.26
C TYR A 72 11.81 -6.30 2.83
N THR A 73 12.37 -7.49 2.69
CA THR A 73 12.45 -8.15 1.38
C THR A 73 11.04 -8.45 0.91
N PHE A 74 10.75 -8.08 -0.35
CA PHE A 74 9.47 -8.34 -1.00
C PHE A 74 9.35 -9.84 -1.34
N ILE A 75 9.22 -10.69 -0.32
CA ILE A 75 9.05 -12.13 -0.50
C ILE A 75 7.54 -12.40 -0.55
N GLY A 76 6.98 -12.41 -1.76
CA GLY A 76 5.66 -12.97 -2.07
C GLY A 76 4.41 -12.23 -1.55
N GLY A 77 4.54 -11.02 -0.99
CA GLY A 77 3.45 -10.39 -0.22
C GLY A 77 2.43 -9.54 -0.99
N GLY A 78 2.63 -9.23 -2.28
CA GLY A 78 1.67 -8.46 -3.09
C GLY A 78 1.39 -7.02 -2.61
N TYR A 79 0.49 -6.37 -3.35
CA TYR A 79 -0.04 -5.03 -3.11
C TYR A 79 -1.41 -5.13 -2.41
N GLY A 80 -1.77 -4.16 -1.58
CA GLY A 80 -3.07 -4.09 -0.91
C GLY A 80 -3.02 -4.20 0.62
N ILE A 81 -4.13 -4.69 1.19
CA ILE A 81 -4.32 -4.97 2.62
C ILE A 81 -4.19 -6.48 2.84
N ARG A 82 -3.33 -6.91 3.76
CA ARG A 82 -3.14 -8.33 4.07
C ARG A 82 -2.72 -8.56 5.51
N TYR A 83 -2.81 -9.80 5.96
CA TYR A 83 -2.23 -10.21 7.24
C TYR A 83 -0.86 -10.87 7.05
N SER A 84 0.08 -10.58 7.94
CA SER A 84 1.40 -11.17 8.02
C SER A 84 1.65 -11.67 9.43
N PRO A 85 2.14 -12.91 9.63
CA PRO A 85 2.54 -13.38 10.96
C PRO A 85 3.60 -12.49 11.62
N LYS A 86 4.51 -11.92 10.82
CA LYS A 86 5.60 -11.06 11.31
C LYS A 86 5.11 -9.65 11.65
N TYR A 87 4.28 -9.06 10.79
CA TYR A 87 3.95 -7.64 10.81
C TYR A 87 2.49 -7.31 11.17
N GLY A 88 1.65 -8.32 11.39
CA GLY A 88 0.21 -8.16 11.59
C GLY A 88 -0.47 -7.62 10.33
N LEU A 89 -1.32 -6.60 10.47
CA LEU A 89 -2.06 -6.03 9.34
C LEU A 89 -1.15 -5.12 8.50
N VAL A 90 -0.87 -5.52 7.27
CA VAL A 90 -0.01 -4.82 6.32
C VAL A 90 -0.86 -4.02 5.33
N HIS A 91 -0.58 -2.73 5.21
CA HIS A 91 -1.06 -1.83 4.17
C HIS A 91 0.11 -1.45 3.28
N ASN A 92 0.18 -1.94 2.04
CA ASN A 92 1.27 -1.60 1.13
C ASN A 92 0.80 -1.44 -0.31
N VAL A 93 1.23 -0.38 -1.01
CA VAL A 93 0.90 -0.18 -2.44
C VAL A 93 2.08 -0.55 -3.33
N TYR A 94 3.32 -0.28 -2.90
CA TYR A 94 4.56 -0.67 -3.56
C TYR A 94 5.76 -0.31 -2.69
N GLY A 95 6.93 -0.84 -3.03
CA GLY A 95 8.19 -0.59 -2.32
C GLY A 95 8.52 -1.65 -1.26
N GLN A 96 9.72 -1.49 -0.67
CA GLN A 96 10.33 -2.44 0.28
C GLN A 96 10.55 -1.85 1.68
N TYR A 97 10.00 -0.67 1.94
CA TYR A 97 10.09 0.00 3.23
C TYR A 97 8.72 0.18 3.87
N GLY A 98 8.67 0.13 5.19
CA GLY A 98 7.43 0.25 5.94
C GLY A 98 7.64 0.76 7.35
N ILE A 99 6.57 1.29 7.92
CA ILE A 99 6.46 1.71 9.33
C ILE A 99 5.73 0.59 10.06
N VAL A 100 6.43 -0.08 10.97
CA VAL A 100 5.84 -1.08 11.86
C VAL A 100 5.38 -0.39 13.13
N LEU A 101 4.10 -0.57 13.46
CA LEU A 101 3.47 -0.12 14.68
C LEU A 101 3.15 -1.36 15.52
N ILE A 102 3.67 -1.38 16.74
CA ILE A 102 3.22 -2.29 17.79
C ILE A 102 2.30 -1.47 18.69
N LEU A 103 1.04 -1.85 18.75
CA LEU A 103 0.03 -1.16 19.57
C LEU A 103 0.05 -1.70 21.00
N LYS A 104 -0.41 -0.90 21.96
CA LYS A 104 -0.49 -1.27 23.38
C LYS A 104 -1.36 -2.50 23.65
N ASN A 105 -2.28 -2.83 22.75
CA ASN A 105 -3.08 -4.06 22.81
C ASN A 105 -2.38 -5.31 22.23
N GLY A 106 -1.10 -5.21 21.88
CA GLY A 106 -0.29 -6.28 21.29
C GLY A 106 -0.46 -6.48 19.78
N SER A 107 -1.43 -5.82 19.15
CA SER A 107 -1.63 -5.93 17.70
C SER A 107 -0.53 -5.19 16.92
N LYS A 108 -0.21 -5.71 15.74
CA LYS A 108 0.82 -5.15 14.86
C LYS A 108 0.21 -4.63 13.56
N LYS A 109 0.75 -3.51 13.06
CA LYS A 109 0.39 -2.94 11.77
C LYS A 109 1.65 -2.53 11.01
N LEU A 110 1.69 -2.76 9.70
CA LEU A 110 2.71 -2.22 8.82
C LEU A 110 2.08 -1.29 7.80
N ILE A 111 2.66 -0.09 7.64
CA ILE A 111 2.26 0.89 6.65
C ILE A 111 3.43 1.10 5.69
N GLY A 112 3.27 0.71 4.42
CA GLY A 112 4.30 0.88 3.39
C GLY A 112 4.62 2.35 3.13
N THR A 113 5.90 2.64 2.83
CA THR A 113 6.37 3.99 2.52
C THR A 113 7.50 3.96 1.49
N ASN A 114 7.53 4.95 0.61
CA ASN A 114 8.65 5.19 -0.32
C ASN A 114 9.54 6.35 0.14
N LYS A 115 9.30 6.86 1.35
CA LYS A 115 10.05 7.97 1.94
C LYS A 115 10.58 7.57 3.33
N PRO A 116 11.32 6.45 3.46
CA PRO A 116 11.75 5.93 4.76
C PRO A 116 12.57 6.96 5.55
N LYS A 117 13.48 7.70 4.91
CA LYS A 117 14.33 8.71 5.58
C LYS A 117 13.52 9.82 6.25
N ILE A 118 12.56 10.41 5.51
CA ILE A 118 11.70 11.49 6.03
C ILE A 118 10.88 10.99 7.22
N VAL A 119 10.35 9.77 7.13
CA VAL A 119 9.55 9.17 8.20
C VAL A 119 10.42 8.88 9.43
N SER A 120 11.59 8.29 9.25
CA SER A 120 12.52 8.00 10.35
C SER A 120 12.94 9.27 11.08
N GLU A 121 13.23 10.33 10.33
CA GLU A 121 13.59 11.63 10.91
C GLU A 121 12.43 12.25 11.67
N PHE A 122 11.21 12.20 11.13
CA PHE A 122 10.01 12.68 11.81
C PHE A 122 9.80 11.96 13.14
N ILE A 123 9.85 10.62 13.13
CA ILE A 123 9.66 9.80 14.34
C ILE A 123 10.71 10.15 15.37
N ARG A 124 12.00 10.19 14.99
CA ARG A 124 13.10 10.51 15.92
C ARG A 124 12.94 11.88 16.61
N ASN A 125 12.42 12.87 15.90
CA ASN A 125 12.37 14.25 16.39
C ASN A 125 11.07 14.59 17.12
N ASN A 126 9.97 13.84 16.90
CA ASN A 126 8.63 14.21 17.38
C ASN A 126 7.92 13.10 18.16
N VAL A 127 8.44 11.88 18.13
CA VAL A 127 7.84 10.69 18.76
C VAL A 127 8.92 10.06 19.63
N GLY A 128 9.06 10.60 20.84
CA GLY A 128 9.99 10.15 21.88
C GLY A 128 9.36 10.28 23.26
#